data_AF-A0A9X7JU52-F1
#
_entry.id   AF-A0A9X7JU52-F1
#
_cell.length_a   1.000
_cell.length_b   1.000
_cell.length_c   1.000
_cell.angle_alpha   90.00
_cell.angle_beta   90.00
_cell.angle_gamma   90.00
#
_symmetry.space_group_name_H-M   'P 1'
#
loop_
_entity.id
_entity.type
_entity.pdbx_description
1 polymer ?
#
loop_
_entity_poly.entity_id
_entity_poly.type
_entity_poly.pdbx_seq_one_letter_code
_entity_poly.pdbx_strand_id
1 'polypeptide(L)'
;MTDAGVSPFPVKGEVAVFHGELYPARAAVGFWPCVELLPEPGRPAPEGVAPREAANGSVGYPVAPERLEAWYAVTWTFRWRGELFECTAATPTTLEGDYLGSDEHFANEHLKRLFTDYYGVFLRDEVTDLAEHHEDLLQPLHALVRRLDEADHFRPKTYAVHRGRTYPAADEADASGLIALTTGDDRPEDLIADPRDPGGERFLAAPEQLDAWYRTHWTFRSEGEPFDVLGTVDGMLKAVYTGGSWGFANSRQLTPEKGPDGAPRFTVKVDLDGVTDLEQHRTDLLADK
;
A
#
# COMPACT_ATOMS: atom_id res chain seq x y z
N MET A 1 -35.24 -20.60 -15.43
CA MET A 1 -34.31 -20.84 -16.54
C MET A 1 -32.93 -20.77 -15.91
N THR A 2 -32.31 -21.93 -15.78
CA THR A 2 -31.13 -22.20 -14.97
C THR A 2 -29.86 -21.61 -15.57
N ASP A 3 -28.94 -21.26 -14.66
CA ASP A 3 -27.48 -21.30 -14.77
C ASP A 3 -26.73 -20.01 -15.15
N ALA A 4 -26.03 -19.46 -14.15
CA ALA A 4 -24.75 -18.77 -14.27
C ALA A 4 -24.23 -18.45 -12.87
N GLY A 5 -23.44 -19.37 -12.30
CA GLY A 5 -22.73 -19.10 -11.04
C GLY A 5 -22.26 -20.32 -10.26
N VAL A 6 -22.17 -21.51 -10.87
CA VAL A 6 -21.56 -22.66 -10.20
C VAL A 6 -20.10 -22.71 -10.63
N SER A 7 -19.20 -22.15 -9.83
CA SER A 7 -17.79 -22.57 -9.89
C SER A 7 -17.75 -24.00 -9.32
N PRO A 8 -17.54 -25.06 -10.12
CA PRO A 8 -17.76 -26.44 -9.64
C PRO A 8 -16.61 -26.96 -8.76
N PHE A 9 -15.58 -26.15 -8.54
CA PHE A 9 -14.30 -26.55 -7.99
C PHE A 9 -13.82 -25.54 -6.94
N PRO A 10 -13.18 -26.01 -5.85
CA PRO A 10 -12.36 -25.16 -4.98
C PRO A 10 -11.36 -24.37 -5.83
N VAL A 11 -11.54 -23.07 -5.92
CA VAL A 11 -10.56 -22.15 -6.50
C VAL A 11 -9.89 -21.45 -5.34
N LYS A 12 -8.67 -21.87 -5.01
CA LYS A 12 -7.78 -21.05 -4.16
C LYS A 12 -7.35 -19.85 -4.98
N GLY A 13 -7.55 -18.65 -4.46
CA GLY A 13 -7.16 -17.43 -5.17
C GLY A 13 -7.93 -16.21 -4.70
N GLU A 14 -7.66 -15.07 -5.33
CA GLU A 14 -8.33 -13.81 -5.02
C GLU A 14 -9.43 -13.55 -6.04
N VAL A 15 -10.56 -13.03 -5.58
CA VAL A 15 -11.75 -12.75 -6.39
C VAL A 15 -12.23 -11.33 -6.10
N ALA A 16 -12.53 -10.57 -7.15
CA ALA A 16 -13.09 -9.23 -7.03
C ALA A 16 -14.46 -9.14 -7.70
N VAL A 17 -15.35 -8.34 -7.11
CA VAL A 17 -16.65 -7.98 -7.68
C VAL A 17 -16.54 -6.58 -8.29
N PHE A 18 -16.83 -6.49 -9.58
CA PHE A 18 -16.81 -5.24 -10.34
C PHE A 18 -18.05 -5.16 -11.22
N HIS A 19 -18.88 -4.13 -11.01
CA HIS A 19 -20.17 -3.95 -11.69
C HIS A 19 -21.09 -5.17 -11.57
N GLY A 20 -21.17 -5.76 -10.38
CA GLY A 20 -21.96 -6.95 -10.08
C GLY A 20 -21.43 -8.27 -10.65
N GLU A 21 -20.27 -8.27 -11.32
CA GLU A 21 -19.65 -9.46 -11.88
C GLU A 21 -18.42 -9.90 -11.08
N LEU A 22 -18.24 -11.21 -10.95
CA LEU A 22 -17.08 -11.84 -10.30
C LEU A 22 -15.94 -12.07 -11.30
N TYR A 23 -14.75 -11.63 -10.91
CA TYR A 23 -13.52 -11.82 -11.67
C TYR A 23 -12.45 -12.45 -10.79
N PRO A 24 -11.68 -13.43 -11.29
CA PRO A 24 -10.36 -13.72 -10.74
C PRO A 24 -9.56 -12.42 -10.68
N ALA A 25 -8.88 -12.20 -9.57
CA ALA A 25 -8.18 -10.94 -9.31
C ALA A 25 -6.80 -11.19 -8.73
N ARG A 26 -5.98 -10.14 -8.72
CA ARG A 26 -4.74 -10.06 -7.94
C ARG A 26 -4.38 -8.61 -7.68
N ALA A 27 -3.47 -8.34 -6.75
CA ALA A 27 -2.82 -7.04 -6.67
C ALA A 27 -2.11 -6.66 -8.00
N ALA A 28 -2.36 -5.45 -8.52
CA ALA A 28 -1.77 -5.00 -9.78
C ALA A 28 -0.30 -4.62 -9.59
N VAL A 29 0.61 -5.51 -10.00
CA VAL A 29 2.06 -5.30 -9.83
C VAL A 29 2.51 -3.99 -10.50
N GLY A 30 3.15 -3.11 -9.73
CA GLY A 30 3.63 -1.80 -10.19
C GLY A 30 2.54 -0.75 -10.44
N PHE A 31 1.29 -1.04 -10.08
CA PHE A 31 0.14 -0.14 -10.18
C PHE A 31 -0.62 -0.06 -8.85
N TRP A 32 0.06 -0.31 -7.73
CA TRP A 32 -0.53 -0.15 -6.41
C TRP A 32 -1.16 1.25 -6.26
N PRO A 33 -2.38 1.39 -5.70
CA PRO A 33 -3.19 0.36 -5.02
C PRO A 33 -4.15 -0.42 -5.93
N CYS A 34 -4.05 -0.33 -7.26
CA CYS A 34 -5.00 -0.99 -8.14
C CYS A 34 -5.02 -2.52 -7.97
N VAL A 35 -6.19 -3.08 -8.20
CA VAL A 35 -6.45 -4.52 -8.30
C VAL A 35 -6.58 -4.87 -9.78
N GLU A 36 -5.91 -5.91 -10.22
CA GLU A 36 -5.94 -6.37 -11.60
C GLU A 36 -7.01 -7.45 -11.77
N LEU A 37 -8.04 -7.17 -12.58
CA LEU A 37 -9.05 -8.16 -12.96
C LEU A 37 -8.51 -9.04 -14.09
N LEU A 38 -8.77 -10.34 -13.99
CA LEU A 38 -8.27 -11.38 -14.89
C LEU A 38 -9.46 -12.18 -15.47
N PRO A 39 -10.16 -11.63 -16.48
CA PRO A 39 -11.28 -12.34 -17.11
C PRO A 39 -10.79 -13.65 -17.74
N GLU A 40 -11.61 -14.69 -17.65
CA GLU A 40 -11.33 -15.98 -18.28
C GLU A 40 -11.20 -15.84 -19.81
N PRO A 41 -10.39 -16.67 -20.47
CA PRO A 41 -10.27 -16.67 -21.93
C PRO A 41 -11.65 -16.77 -22.62
N GLY A 42 -11.97 -15.80 -23.47
CA GLY A 42 -13.24 -15.75 -24.20
C GLY A 42 -14.36 -14.98 -23.47
N ARG A 43 -14.17 -14.56 -22.22
CA ARG A 43 -15.03 -13.54 -21.61
C ARG A 43 -14.72 -12.14 -22.18
N PRO A 44 -15.74 -11.27 -22.31
CA PRO A 44 -15.52 -9.89 -22.69
C PRO A 44 -14.65 -9.18 -21.64
N ALA A 45 -13.94 -8.14 -22.08
CA ALA A 45 -13.20 -7.26 -21.19
C ALA A 45 -14.15 -6.56 -20.22
N PRO A 46 -13.74 -6.30 -18.95
CA PRO A 46 -14.50 -5.49 -18.03
C PRO A 46 -14.81 -4.11 -18.64
N GLU A 47 -16.08 -3.70 -18.59
CA GLU A 47 -16.52 -2.46 -19.22
C GLU A 47 -15.83 -1.23 -18.62
N GLY A 48 -15.34 -0.33 -19.48
CA GLY A 48 -14.72 0.92 -19.04
C GLY A 48 -13.38 0.74 -18.32
N VAL A 49 -12.67 -0.36 -18.56
CA VAL A 49 -11.32 -0.61 -18.04
C VAL A 49 -10.37 -0.90 -19.20
N ALA A 50 -9.25 -0.17 -19.25
CA ALA A 50 -8.24 -0.38 -20.29
C ALA A 50 -7.40 -1.64 -19.99
N PRO A 51 -7.09 -2.47 -21.01
CA PRO A 51 -6.21 -3.62 -20.82
C PRO A 51 -4.77 -3.17 -20.57
N ARG A 52 -4.04 -4.01 -19.84
CA ARG A 52 -2.61 -3.88 -19.59
C ARG A 52 -1.93 -5.21 -19.84
N GLU A 53 -0.85 -5.17 -20.60
CA GLU A 53 0.06 -6.32 -20.71
C GLU A 53 1.07 -6.30 -19.56
N ALA A 54 1.09 -7.38 -18.78
CA ALA A 54 2.13 -7.65 -17.82
C ALA A 54 3.40 -8.16 -18.53
N ALA A 55 4.55 -8.07 -17.85
CA ALA A 55 5.85 -8.48 -18.41
C ALA A 55 5.91 -9.96 -18.83
N ASN A 56 5.03 -10.80 -18.29
CA ASN A 56 4.89 -12.22 -18.64
C ASN A 56 3.93 -12.46 -19.83
N GLY A 57 3.43 -11.41 -20.48
CA GLY A 57 2.50 -11.47 -21.60
C GLY A 57 1.03 -11.69 -21.21
N SER A 58 0.70 -11.77 -19.92
CA SER A 58 -0.70 -11.82 -19.49
C SER A 58 -1.37 -10.45 -19.64
N VAL A 59 -2.63 -10.43 -20.08
CA VAL A 59 -3.44 -9.22 -20.15
C VAL A 59 -4.32 -9.15 -18.91
N GLY A 60 -4.16 -8.10 -18.12
CA GLY A 60 -5.00 -7.79 -16.98
C GLY A 60 -5.68 -6.42 -17.12
N TYR A 61 -6.65 -6.15 -16.25
CA TYR A 61 -7.45 -4.93 -16.28
C TYR A 61 -7.36 -4.24 -14.91
N PRO A 62 -6.44 -3.28 -14.72
CA PRO A 62 -6.26 -2.62 -13.44
C PRO A 62 -7.44 -1.71 -13.11
N VAL A 63 -7.99 -1.88 -11.92
CA VAL A 63 -9.14 -1.14 -11.39
C VAL A 63 -8.76 -0.55 -10.03
N ALA A 64 -9.11 0.71 -9.82
CA ALA A 64 -8.91 1.38 -8.54
C ALA A 64 -9.84 0.75 -7.47
N PRO A 65 -9.40 0.57 -6.22
CA PRO A 65 -10.18 -0.10 -5.17
C PRO A 65 -11.57 0.49 -4.96
N GLU A 66 -11.72 1.80 -5.14
CA GLU A 66 -12.98 2.54 -4.93
C GLU A 66 -14.07 2.18 -5.95
N ARG A 67 -13.68 1.54 -7.07
CA ARG A 67 -14.60 1.05 -8.09
C ARG A 67 -15.02 -0.41 -7.87
N LEU A 68 -14.41 -1.11 -6.91
CA LEU A 68 -14.76 -2.49 -6.59
C LEU A 68 -15.88 -2.53 -5.55
N GLU A 69 -16.77 -3.50 -5.72
CA GLU A 69 -17.84 -3.79 -4.75
C GLU A 69 -17.34 -4.74 -3.65
N ALA A 70 -16.41 -5.64 -4.00
CA ALA A 70 -15.74 -6.53 -3.07
C ALA A 70 -14.40 -7.01 -3.65
N TRP A 71 -13.47 -7.40 -2.77
CA TRP A 71 -12.28 -8.15 -3.13
C TRP A 71 -11.88 -9.00 -1.94
N TYR A 72 -11.75 -10.31 -2.14
CA TYR A 72 -11.50 -11.26 -1.07
C TYR A 72 -10.62 -12.42 -1.55
N ALA A 73 -9.81 -12.96 -0.64
CA ALA A 73 -9.16 -14.24 -0.83
C ALA A 73 -10.16 -15.35 -0.51
N VAL A 74 -10.23 -16.34 -1.40
CA VAL A 74 -11.01 -17.55 -1.22
C VAL A 74 -10.06 -18.67 -0.84
N THR A 75 -10.33 -19.27 0.31
CA THR A 75 -9.71 -20.54 0.73
C THR A 75 -10.80 -21.56 0.99
N TRP A 76 -10.43 -22.83 0.86
CA TRP A 76 -11.34 -23.94 1.10
C TRP A 76 -10.71 -24.86 2.13
N THR A 77 -11.50 -25.36 3.06
CA THR A 77 -11.07 -26.41 3.98
C THR A 77 -11.97 -27.62 3.86
N PHE A 78 -11.44 -28.80 4.17
CA PHE A 78 -12.23 -30.02 4.26
C PHE A 78 -11.70 -30.89 5.39
N ARG A 79 -12.45 -31.92 5.72
CA ARG A 79 -12.02 -32.99 6.61
C ARG A 79 -11.87 -34.31 5.91
N TRP A 80 -10.89 -35.09 6.33
CA TRP A 80 -10.75 -36.49 5.94
C TRP A 80 -10.40 -37.29 7.18
N ARG A 81 -11.19 -38.33 7.47
CA ARG A 81 -11.09 -39.13 8.72
C ARG A 81 -11.13 -38.30 10.02
N GLY A 82 -11.83 -37.18 10.01
CA GLY A 82 -11.97 -36.28 11.16
C GLY A 82 -10.90 -35.19 11.26
N GLU A 83 -9.83 -35.30 10.46
CA GLU A 83 -8.69 -34.39 10.46
C GLU A 83 -8.88 -33.25 9.45
N LEU A 84 -8.38 -32.05 9.77
CA LEU A 84 -8.62 -30.82 9.00
C LEU A 84 -7.50 -30.53 7.99
N PHE A 85 -7.90 -30.09 6.80
CA PHE A 85 -7.01 -29.74 5.69
C PHE A 85 -7.39 -28.41 5.05
N GLU A 86 -6.39 -27.65 4.60
CA GLU A 86 -6.57 -26.57 3.62
C GLU A 86 -6.52 -27.17 2.22
N CYS A 87 -7.53 -26.93 1.39
CA CYS A 87 -7.57 -27.36 0.00
C CYS A 87 -6.61 -26.51 -0.84
N THR A 88 -5.68 -27.17 -1.51
CA THR A 88 -4.67 -26.52 -2.38
C THR A 88 -4.95 -26.73 -3.86
N ALA A 89 -5.57 -27.86 -4.23
CA ALA A 89 -6.03 -28.13 -5.58
C ALA A 89 -7.25 -29.05 -5.58
N ALA A 90 -8.00 -29.04 -6.68
CA ALA A 90 -9.16 -29.90 -6.84
C ALA A 90 -9.32 -30.37 -8.29
N THR A 91 -9.73 -31.62 -8.44
CA THR A 91 -10.19 -32.20 -9.70
C THR A 91 -11.66 -32.65 -9.54
N PRO A 92 -12.33 -33.12 -10.61
CA PRO A 92 -13.66 -33.71 -10.47
C PRO A 92 -13.76 -34.86 -9.48
N THR A 93 -12.67 -35.60 -9.26
CA THR A 93 -12.67 -36.84 -8.44
C THR A 93 -11.84 -36.74 -7.17
N THR A 94 -10.90 -35.80 -7.09
CA THR A 94 -9.96 -35.69 -5.97
C THR A 94 -9.83 -34.28 -5.44
N LEU A 95 -9.49 -34.16 -4.15
CA LEU A 95 -8.99 -32.94 -3.53
C LEU A 95 -7.54 -33.15 -3.11
N GLU A 96 -6.73 -32.11 -3.25
CA GLU A 96 -5.39 -32.04 -2.66
C GLU A 96 -5.44 -31.03 -1.52
N GLY A 97 -4.72 -31.30 -0.43
CA GLY A 97 -4.69 -30.37 0.68
C GLY A 97 -3.53 -30.54 1.63
N ASP A 98 -3.19 -29.41 2.25
CA ASP A 98 -2.18 -29.31 3.30
C ASP A 98 -2.84 -29.57 4.65
N TYR A 99 -2.18 -30.36 5.48
CA TYR A 99 -2.68 -30.76 6.78
C TYR A 99 -2.59 -29.60 7.78
N LEU A 100 -3.73 -29.25 8.37
CA LEU A 100 -3.85 -28.20 9.38
C LEU A 100 -3.94 -28.74 10.81
N GLY A 101 -4.01 -30.06 10.97
CA GLY A 101 -4.07 -30.69 12.28
C GLY A 101 -2.68 -30.83 12.93
N SER A 102 -2.69 -31.28 14.19
CA SER A 102 -1.48 -31.42 15.01
C SER A 102 -1.15 -32.87 15.37
N ASP A 103 -1.88 -33.86 14.85
CA ASP A 103 -1.62 -35.27 15.12
C ASP A 103 -0.49 -35.78 14.20
N GLU A 104 0.73 -35.80 14.74
CA GLU A 104 1.90 -36.29 14.02
C GLU A 104 1.79 -37.79 13.68
N HIS A 105 1.11 -38.60 14.48
CA HIS A 105 0.99 -40.03 14.20
C HIS A 105 0.12 -40.25 12.98
N PHE A 106 -1.05 -39.61 12.95
CA PHE A 106 -1.93 -39.57 11.79
C PHE A 106 -1.19 -39.08 10.54
N ALA A 107 -0.47 -37.96 10.67
CA ALA A 107 0.23 -37.35 9.56
C ALA A 107 1.30 -38.28 8.97
N ASN A 108 2.07 -38.96 9.83
CA ASN A 108 3.09 -39.92 9.39
C ASN A 108 2.51 -41.21 8.78
N GLU A 109 1.32 -41.64 9.21
CA GLU A 109 0.70 -42.87 8.69
C GLU A 109 0.00 -42.65 7.34
N HIS A 110 -0.62 -41.49 7.14
CA HIS A 110 -1.56 -41.30 6.02
C HIS A 110 -1.14 -40.24 5.01
N LEU A 111 -0.18 -39.38 5.34
CA LEU A 111 0.16 -38.23 4.51
C LEU A 111 1.59 -38.32 3.98
N LYS A 112 1.86 -37.53 2.95
CA LYS A 112 3.21 -37.36 2.41
C LYS A 112 3.81 -36.09 3.01
N ARG A 113 5.10 -36.14 3.33
CA ARG A 113 5.82 -34.98 3.86
C ARG A 113 6.47 -34.18 2.73
N LEU A 114 6.21 -32.87 2.69
CA LEU A 114 6.86 -31.88 1.83
C LEU A 114 7.59 -30.87 2.73
N PHE A 115 8.92 -31.00 2.82
CA PHE A 115 9.76 -30.20 3.71
C PHE A 115 9.30 -30.26 5.18
N THR A 116 8.64 -29.22 5.67
CA THR A 116 8.10 -29.11 7.03
C THR A 116 6.66 -29.58 7.17
N ASP A 117 5.93 -29.66 6.05
CA ASP A 117 4.47 -29.77 6.07
C ASP A 117 4.01 -31.15 5.55
N TYR A 118 2.79 -31.54 5.93
CA TYR A 118 2.17 -32.78 5.47
C TYR A 118 1.06 -32.47 4.48
N TYR A 119 1.01 -33.22 3.38
CA TYR A 119 -0.01 -33.05 2.34
C TYR A 119 -0.61 -34.40 1.93
N GLY A 120 -1.82 -34.37 1.39
CA GLY A 120 -2.49 -35.55 0.87
C GLY A 120 -3.31 -35.29 -0.39
N VAL A 121 -3.69 -36.39 -1.05
CA VAL A 121 -4.64 -36.41 -2.17
C VAL A 121 -5.75 -37.36 -1.79
N PHE A 122 -6.99 -36.87 -1.78
CA PHE A 122 -8.15 -37.54 -1.20
C PHE A 122 -9.23 -37.70 -2.27
N LEU A 123 -9.94 -38.83 -2.25
CA LEU A 123 -11.12 -39.00 -3.08
C LEU A 123 -12.25 -38.08 -2.56
N ARG A 124 -12.97 -37.45 -3.48
CA ARG A 124 -13.96 -36.42 -3.13
C ARG A 124 -15.17 -36.97 -2.36
N ASP A 125 -15.46 -38.26 -2.47
CA ASP A 125 -16.52 -38.95 -1.72
C ASP A 125 -16.09 -39.37 -0.31
N GLU A 126 -14.80 -39.35 0.00
CA GLU A 126 -14.27 -39.64 1.34
C GLU A 126 -14.12 -38.38 2.21
N VAL A 127 -14.15 -37.20 1.61
CA VAL A 127 -14.03 -35.94 2.35
C VAL A 127 -15.38 -35.48 2.89
N THR A 128 -15.35 -34.83 4.05
CA THR A 128 -16.50 -34.23 4.71
C THR A 128 -16.23 -32.77 5.03
N ASP A 129 -17.24 -32.03 5.47
CA ASP A 129 -17.11 -30.65 5.93
C ASP A 129 -16.36 -29.72 4.95
N LEU A 130 -16.59 -29.89 3.64
CA LEU A 130 -16.03 -28.98 2.64
C LEU A 130 -16.66 -27.59 2.82
N ALA A 131 -15.85 -26.62 3.22
CA ALA A 131 -16.27 -25.26 3.54
C ALA A 131 -15.41 -24.24 2.80
N GLU A 132 -16.07 -23.21 2.29
CA GLU A 132 -15.45 -22.04 1.68
C GLU A 132 -15.29 -20.94 2.73
N HIS A 133 -14.14 -20.27 2.72
CA HIS A 133 -13.84 -19.15 3.59
C HIS A 133 -13.46 -17.94 2.75
N HIS A 134 -13.93 -16.77 3.16
CA HIS A 134 -13.63 -15.49 2.53
C HIS A 134 -12.87 -14.61 3.50
N GLU A 135 -11.70 -14.14 3.07
CA GLU A 135 -10.95 -13.11 3.76
C GLU A 135 -11.06 -11.80 2.97
N ASP A 136 -11.64 -10.77 3.57
CA ASP A 136 -11.79 -9.45 2.95
C ASP A 136 -10.42 -8.79 2.76
N LEU A 137 -10.09 -8.47 1.51
CA LEU A 137 -8.87 -7.77 1.11
C LEU A 137 -9.14 -6.29 0.79
N LEU A 138 -10.39 -5.92 0.50
CA LEU A 138 -10.77 -4.57 0.08
C LEU A 138 -10.75 -3.60 1.25
N GLN A 139 -11.34 -3.96 2.40
CA GLN A 139 -11.36 -3.06 3.56
C GLN A 139 -9.98 -2.79 4.14
N PRO A 140 -9.09 -3.81 4.32
CA PRO A 140 -7.70 -3.56 4.68
C PRO A 140 -6.98 -2.64 3.69
N LEU A 141 -7.21 -2.80 2.38
CA LEU A 141 -6.62 -1.95 1.35
C LEU A 141 -7.14 -0.50 1.43
N HIS A 142 -8.46 -0.29 1.59
CA HIS A 142 -9.00 1.06 1.80
C HIS A 142 -8.44 1.71 3.06
N ALA A 143 -8.32 0.95 4.16
CA ALA A 143 -7.71 1.44 5.38
C ALA A 143 -6.23 1.79 5.17
N LEU A 144 -5.52 1.06 4.32
CA LEU A 144 -4.12 1.33 3.96
C LEU A 144 -4.00 2.57 3.08
N VAL A 145 -4.82 2.70 2.03
CA VAL A 145 -4.87 3.89 1.14
C VAL A 145 -5.20 5.14 1.95
N ARG A 146 -6.22 5.07 2.83
CA ARG A 146 -6.56 6.16 3.73
C ARG A 146 -5.40 6.51 4.67
N ARG A 147 -4.77 5.51 5.28
CA ARG A 147 -3.58 5.73 6.12
C ARG A 147 -2.43 6.34 5.33
N LEU A 148 -2.30 6.02 4.04
CA LEU A 148 -1.30 6.60 3.16
C LEU A 148 -1.59 8.04 2.75
N ASP A 149 -2.84 8.39 2.48
CA ASP A 149 -3.26 9.78 2.28
C ASP A 149 -3.04 10.59 3.57
N GLU A 150 -3.42 10.00 4.71
CA GLU A 150 -3.09 10.48 6.05
C GLU A 150 -1.59 10.47 6.32
N ALA A 151 -0.75 9.84 5.50
CA ALA A 151 0.69 9.76 5.70
C ALA A 151 1.52 10.53 4.65
N ASP A 152 0.90 10.92 3.54
CA ASP A 152 1.33 12.09 2.75
C ASP A 152 1.15 13.39 3.56
N HIS A 153 0.39 13.32 4.68
CA HIS A 153 0.46 14.27 5.79
C HIS A 153 1.84 14.31 6.47
N PHE A 154 2.53 13.17 6.56
CA PHE A 154 3.82 13.02 7.25
C PHE A 154 5.02 13.42 6.38
N ARG A 155 4.80 13.66 5.08
CA ARG A 155 5.85 14.28 4.25
C ARG A 155 6.16 15.69 4.77
N PRO A 156 7.44 16.08 4.82
CA PRO A 156 7.78 17.45 5.10
C PRO A 156 7.10 18.40 4.10
N LYS A 157 6.42 19.42 4.62
CA LYS A 157 5.73 20.45 3.82
C LYS A 157 6.16 21.83 4.29
N THR A 158 6.33 22.75 3.35
CA THR A 158 6.67 24.13 3.65
C THR A 158 5.45 25.02 3.51
N TYR A 159 5.31 25.95 4.45
CA TYR A 159 4.20 26.88 4.54
C TYR A 159 4.73 28.28 4.81
N ALA A 160 3.99 29.28 4.33
CA ALA A 160 4.18 30.65 4.73
C ALA A 160 2.87 31.24 5.24
N VAL A 161 2.97 32.15 6.19
CA VAL A 161 1.84 32.93 6.69
C VAL A 161 1.97 34.34 6.14
N HIS A 162 0.95 34.81 5.42
CA HIS A 162 0.85 36.18 4.94
C HIS A 162 -0.47 36.76 5.43
N ARG A 163 -0.39 37.87 6.18
CA ARG A 163 -1.54 38.55 6.81
C ARG A 163 -2.45 37.61 7.61
N GLY A 164 -1.85 36.70 8.37
CA GLY A 164 -2.53 35.72 9.18
C GLY A 164 -3.16 34.54 8.42
N ARG A 165 -2.93 34.41 7.10
CA ARG A 165 -3.37 33.26 6.29
C ARG A 165 -2.20 32.37 5.93
N THR A 166 -2.38 31.06 6.06
CA THR A 166 -1.34 30.07 5.75
C THR A 166 -1.50 29.56 4.32
N TYR A 167 -0.41 29.59 3.56
CA TYR A 167 -0.33 29.10 2.19
C TYR A 167 0.77 28.04 2.08
N PRO A 168 0.58 26.98 1.28
CA PRO A 168 1.70 26.16 0.81
C PRO A 168 2.75 27.03 0.14
N ALA A 169 4.02 26.82 0.49
CA ALA A 169 5.12 27.66 0.05
C ALA A 169 6.29 26.83 -0.50
N ALA A 170 7.14 27.46 -1.30
CA ALA A 170 8.44 26.94 -1.66
C ALA A 170 9.30 26.76 -0.42
N ASP A 171 10.16 25.74 -0.46
CA ASP A 171 11.12 25.38 0.57
C ASP A 171 12.37 26.28 0.59
N GLU A 172 12.61 26.98 -0.52
CA GLU A 172 13.66 27.98 -0.68
C GLU A 172 13.13 29.22 -1.40
N ALA A 173 13.77 30.37 -1.14
CA ALA A 173 13.55 31.57 -1.93
C ALA A 173 14.29 31.45 -3.27
N ASP A 174 13.73 32.03 -4.33
CA ASP A 174 14.35 32.01 -5.64
C ASP A 174 15.61 32.91 -5.72
N ALA A 175 16.24 32.97 -6.89
CA ALA A 175 17.46 33.76 -7.10
C ALA A 175 17.29 35.26 -6.81
N SER A 176 16.05 35.77 -6.79
CA SER A 176 15.72 37.15 -6.45
C SER A 176 15.37 37.32 -4.97
N GLY A 177 15.39 36.24 -4.20
CA GLY A 177 15.01 36.23 -2.78
C GLY A 177 13.50 36.14 -2.55
N LEU A 178 12.69 35.84 -3.56
CA LEU A 178 11.23 35.74 -3.43
C LEU A 178 10.78 34.29 -3.17
N ILE A 179 9.77 34.13 -2.33
CA ILE A 179 9.21 32.84 -1.93
C ILE A 179 7.90 32.64 -2.70
N ALA A 180 7.80 31.52 -3.42
CA ALA A 180 6.57 31.17 -4.13
C ALA A 180 5.54 30.58 -3.17
N LEU A 181 4.32 31.10 -3.24
CA LEU A 181 3.14 30.67 -2.48
C LEU A 181 2.11 30.11 -3.45
N THR A 182 1.45 29.03 -3.08
CA THR A 182 0.28 28.50 -3.83
C THR A 182 -0.98 28.94 -3.10
N THR A 183 -1.76 29.83 -3.70
CA THR A 183 -2.89 30.48 -3.03
C THR A 183 -4.25 29.95 -3.51
N GLY A 184 -4.27 29.20 -4.62
CA GLY A 184 -5.50 28.67 -5.21
C GLY A 184 -6.43 29.80 -5.66
N ASP A 185 -7.70 29.76 -5.24
CA ASP A 185 -8.70 30.79 -5.56
C ASP A 185 -8.47 32.11 -4.81
N ASP A 186 -7.68 32.11 -3.73
CA ASP A 186 -7.36 33.33 -3.00
C ASP A 186 -6.31 34.13 -3.77
N ARG A 187 -6.59 35.41 -4.05
CA ARG A 187 -5.70 36.29 -4.82
C ARG A 187 -5.24 37.46 -3.97
N PRO A 188 -4.11 37.34 -3.24
CA PRO A 188 -3.58 38.42 -2.45
C PRO A 188 -3.07 39.55 -3.37
N GLU A 189 -3.75 40.70 -3.34
CA GLU A 189 -3.52 41.84 -4.25
C GLU A 189 -2.14 42.49 -4.10
N ASP A 190 -1.48 42.32 -2.94
CA ASP A 190 -0.17 42.89 -2.62
C ASP A 190 1.01 41.93 -2.90
N LEU A 191 0.75 40.74 -3.42
CA LEU A 191 1.77 39.80 -3.87
C LEU A 191 1.92 39.81 -5.39
N ILE A 192 3.11 39.45 -5.87
CA ILE A 192 3.42 39.46 -7.29
C ILE A 192 2.97 38.11 -7.87
N ALA A 193 2.09 38.10 -8.88
CA ALA A 193 1.77 36.84 -9.57
C ALA A 193 3.04 36.22 -10.17
N ASP A 194 3.26 34.92 -9.97
CA ASP A 194 4.44 34.25 -10.51
C ASP A 194 4.34 34.20 -12.04
N PRO A 195 5.22 34.88 -12.79
CA PRO A 195 5.17 34.90 -14.26
C PRO A 195 5.40 33.51 -14.87
N ARG A 196 5.88 32.54 -14.09
CA ARG A 196 6.09 31.15 -14.50
C ARG A 196 4.83 30.28 -14.34
N ASP A 197 3.77 30.80 -13.72
CA ASP A 197 2.52 30.09 -13.52
C ASP A 197 1.38 30.67 -14.39
N PRO A 198 1.12 30.07 -15.56
CA PRO A 198 0.02 30.51 -16.42
C PRO A 198 -1.37 30.24 -15.80
N GLY A 199 -1.46 29.41 -14.74
CA GLY A 199 -2.70 29.15 -14.01
C GLY A 199 -3.14 30.30 -13.10
N GLY A 200 -2.19 31.16 -12.70
CA GLY A 200 -2.46 32.32 -11.84
C GLY A 200 -2.84 31.94 -10.40
N GLU A 201 -2.39 30.78 -9.94
CA GLU A 201 -2.59 30.26 -8.58
C GLU A 201 -1.34 30.44 -7.71
N ARG A 202 -0.21 30.85 -8.31
CA ARG A 202 1.05 31.10 -7.62
C ARG A 202 1.40 32.58 -7.56
N PHE A 203 1.86 32.98 -6.38
CA PHE A 203 2.28 34.33 -6.07
C PHE A 203 3.65 34.32 -5.39
N LEU A 204 4.41 35.40 -5.56
CA LEU A 204 5.74 35.59 -5.01
C LEU A 204 5.65 36.62 -3.88
N ALA A 205 6.22 36.28 -2.73
CA ALA A 205 6.32 37.13 -1.56
C ALA A 205 7.78 37.33 -1.17
N ALA A 206 8.15 38.56 -0.80
CA ALA A 206 9.40 38.79 -0.10
C ALA A 206 9.31 38.30 1.35
N PRO A 207 10.40 37.84 1.99
CA PRO A 207 10.38 37.36 3.37
C PRO A 207 9.77 38.38 4.36
N GLU A 208 9.99 39.67 4.12
CA GLU A 208 9.48 40.77 4.97
C GLU A 208 7.96 40.95 4.88
N GLN A 209 7.31 40.38 3.86
CA GLN A 209 5.86 40.37 3.72
C GLN A 209 5.21 39.21 4.48
N LEU A 210 6.00 38.26 4.97
CA LEU A 210 5.50 37.05 5.64
C LEU A 210 5.53 37.21 7.16
N ASP A 211 4.43 36.82 7.80
CA ASP A 211 4.35 36.71 9.26
C ASP A 211 5.12 35.47 9.77
N ALA A 212 5.24 34.44 8.91
CA ALA A 212 6.03 33.25 9.18
C ALA A 212 6.39 32.53 7.87
N TRP A 213 7.51 31.83 7.84
CA TRP A 213 7.85 30.86 6.80
C TRP A 213 8.48 29.67 7.49
N TYR A 214 7.91 28.48 7.33
CA TYR A 214 8.32 27.33 8.12
C TYR A 214 8.13 26.01 7.38
N ARG A 215 9.01 25.06 7.69
CA ARG A 215 8.89 23.68 7.26
C ARG A 215 8.32 22.85 8.40
N THR A 216 7.30 22.07 8.09
CA THR A 216 6.87 20.97 8.95
C THR A 216 7.63 19.71 8.58
N HIS A 217 7.99 18.90 9.57
CA HIS A 217 8.54 17.56 9.37
C HIS A 217 8.06 16.67 10.51
N TRP A 218 8.25 15.36 10.36
CA TRP A 218 7.79 14.40 11.35
C TRP A 218 8.93 13.51 11.78
N THR A 219 8.95 13.15 13.06
CA THR A 219 9.91 12.21 13.62
C THR A 219 9.18 11.11 14.36
N PHE A 220 9.80 9.94 14.51
CA PHE A 220 9.29 8.89 15.38
C PHE A 220 10.39 8.02 15.94
N ARG A 221 10.01 7.09 16.82
CA ARG A 221 10.84 5.98 17.28
C ARG A 221 10.30 4.64 16.81
N SER A 222 11.19 3.78 16.34
CA SER A 222 10.91 2.37 16.06
C SER A 222 11.95 1.52 16.78
N GLU A 223 11.48 0.54 17.53
CA GLU A 223 12.33 -0.34 18.36
C GLU A 223 13.28 0.44 19.29
N GLY A 224 12.83 1.60 19.78
CA GLY A 224 13.59 2.46 20.67
C GLY A 224 14.60 3.37 19.98
N GLU A 225 14.70 3.40 18.64
CA GLU A 225 15.65 4.22 17.89
C GLU A 225 14.96 5.33 17.07
N PRO A 226 15.58 6.51 16.88
CA PRO A 226 14.91 7.67 16.28
C PRO A 226 15.04 7.73 14.75
N PHE A 227 13.98 8.26 14.11
CA PHE A 227 13.86 8.39 12.67
C PHE A 227 13.16 9.69 12.26
N ASP A 228 13.60 10.26 11.13
CA ASP A 228 12.96 11.40 10.46
C ASP A 228 12.17 10.91 9.25
N VAL A 229 10.89 11.25 9.19
CA VAL A 229 9.98 10.77 8.14
C VAL A 229 10.29 11.47 6.81
N LEU A 230 10.48 10.66 5.77
CA LEU A 230 10.57 11.13 4.37
C LEU A 230 9.21 11.14 3.68
N GLY A 231 8.23 10.44 4.24
CA GLY A 231 6.90 10.23 3.70
C GLY A 231 6.55 8.76 3.75
N THR A 232 5.80 8.30 2.76
CA THR A 232 5.39 6.92 2.63
C THR A 232 5.77 6.30 1.31
N VAL A 233 6.01 4.99 1.35
CA VAL A 233 6.29 4.14 0.20
C VAL A 233 5.67 2.77 0.45
N ASP A 234 4.82 2.31 -0.47
CA ASP A 234 4.16 0.99 -0.42
C ASP A 234 3.36 0.73 0.88
N GLY A 235 2.57 1.70 1.37
CA GLY A 235 1.80 1.49 2.61
C GLY A 235 2.54 1.81 3.90
N MET A 236 3.87 1.90 3.84
CA MET A 236 4.73 2.03 5.02
C MET A 236 5.32 3.43 5.14
N LEU A 237 5.62 3.84 6.38
CA LEU A 237 6.43 5.02 6.65
C LEU A 237 7.85 4.78 6.19
N LYS A 238 8.33 5.61 5.26
CA LYS A 238 9.73 5.66 4.85
C LYS A 238 10.43 6.75 5.65
N ALA A 239 11.54 6.40 6.29
CA ALA A 239 12.22 7.32 7.19
C ALA A 239 13.75 7.20 7.12
N VAL A 240 14.46 8.26 7.50
CA VAL A 240 15.92 8.29 7.67
C VAL A 240 16.24 8.03 9.14
N TYR A 241 17.21 7.15 9.38
CA TYR A 241 17.72 6.91 10.72
C TYR A 241 18.59 8.07 11.22
N THR A 242 18.29 8.61 12.41
CA THR A 242 19.00 9.75 13.01
C THR A 242 19.79 9.40 14.28
N GLY A 243 19.74 8.15 14.75
CA GLY A 243 20.36 7.73 16.02
C GLY A 243 21.89 7.53 16.00
N GLY A 244 22.53 7.66 14.83
CA GLY A 244 24.00 7.68 14.70
C GLY A 244 24.74 6.36 15.00
N SER A 245 24.05 5.30 15.42
CA SER A 245 24.67 3.99 15.69
C SER A 245 24.79 3.15 14.43
N TRP A 246 26.02 2.96 13.94
CA TRP A 246 26.30 2.02 12.84
C TRP A 246 25.94 0.58 13.21
N GLY A 247 26.14 0.19 14.47
CA GLY A 247 25.80 -1.16 14.95
C GLY A 247 24.30 -1.45 14.82
N PHE A 248 23.45 -0.47 15.15
CA PHE A 248 22.01 -0.59 14.96
C PHE A 248 21.66 -0.67 13.47
N ALA A 249 22.14 0.30 12.67
CA ALA A 249 21.86 0.36 11.24
C ALA A 249 22.23 -0.94 10.50
N ASN A 250 23.38 -1.53 10.86
CA ASN A 250 23.83 -2.81 10.30
C ASN A 250 23.02 -4.01 10.82
N SER A 251 22.73 -4.07 12.12
CA SER A 251 21.97 -5.19 12.71
C SER A 251 20.55 -5.30 12.19
N ARG A 252 19.92 -4.17 11.87
CA ARG A 252 18.57 -4.08 11.30
C ARG A 252 18.56 -4.02 9.78
N GLN A 253 19.72 -4.14 9.15
CA GLN A 253 19.88 -4.11 7.69
C GLN A 253 19.16 -2.92 7.05
N LEU A 254 19.32 -1.74 7.66
CA LEU A 254 18.75 -0.52 7.09
C LEU A 254 19.27 -0.30 5.68
N THR A 255 18.44 0.28 4.81
CA THR A 255 18.78 0.45 3.40
C THR A 255 19.73 1.65 3.25
N PRO A 256 20.95 1.46 2.71
CA PRO A 256 21.83 2.57 2.39
C PRO A 256 21.33 3.28 1.12
N GLU A 257 21.05 4.58 1.24
CA GLU A 257 20.63 5.45 0.14
C GLU A 257 21.54 6.67 0.07
N LYS A 258 21.58 7.35 -1.09
CA LYS A 258 22.20 8.68 -1.19
C LYS A 258 21.18 9.75 -0.83
N GLY A 259 21.58 10.67 0.05
CA GLY A 259 20.85 11.89 0.36
C GLY A 259 20.87 12.89 -0.79
N PRO A 260 20.10 13.98 -0.69
CA PRO A 260 20.07 15.07 -1.68
C PRO A 260 21.44 15.74 -1.88
N ASP A 261 22.26 15.75 -0.83
CA ASP A 261 23.63 16.24 -0.78
C ASP A 261 24.67 15.22 -1.28
N GLY A 262 24.23 14.02 -1.67
CA GLY A 262 25.07 12.92 -2.09
C GLY A 262 25.71 12.13 -0.94
N ALA A 263 25.49 12.53 0.32
CA ALA A 263 25.98 11.81 1.49
C ALA A 263 25.21 10.49 1.68
N PRO A 264 25.85 9.42 2.15
CA PRO A 264 25.15 8.19 2.48
C PRO A 264 24.24 8.41 3.71
N ARG A 265 23.00 7.92 3.61
CA ARG A 265 22.03 7.87 4.71
C ARG A 265 21.43 6.48 4.80
N PHE A 266 20.96 6.10 5.97
CA PHE A 266 20.29 4.82 6.19
C PHE A 266 18.79 5.05 6.31
N THR A 267 18.00 4.31 5.56
CA THR A 267 16.54 4.42 5.54
C THR A 267 15.88 3.11 5.99
N VAL A 268 14.64 3.25 6.46
CA VAL A 268 13.77 2.14 6.83
C VAL A 268 12.40 2.32 6.19
N LYS A 269 11.70 1.22 5.94
CA LYS A 269 10.25 1.20 5.76
C LYS A 269 9.65 0.50 6.99
N VAL A 270 8.75 1.15 7.69
CA VAL A 270 8.07 0.60 8.87
C VAL A 270 6.56 0.73 8.74
N ASP A 271 5.85 -0.29 9.20
CA ASP A 271 4.41 -0.19 9.41
C ASP A 271 4.10 0.82 10.52
N LEU A 272 2.97 1.52 10.39
CA LEU A 272 2.47 2.47 11.40
C LEU A 272 2.33 1.82 12.79
N ASP A 273 1.99 0.54 12.85
CA ASP A 273 1.84 -0.20 14.12
C ASP A 273 3.19 -0.43 14.83
N GLY A 274 4.31 -0.31 14.11
CA GLY A 274 5.67 -0.38 14.66
C GLY A 274 6.23 0.97 15.11
N VAL A 275 5.45 2.04 14.99
CA VAL A 275 5.87 3.42 15.24
C VAL A 275 5.40 3.89 16.61
N THR A 276 6.31 4.53 17.35
CA THR A 276 6.06 5.16 18.66
C THR A 276 6.57 6.60 18.63
N ASP A 277 6.05 7.47 19.50
CA ASP A 277 6.48 8.87 19.63
C ASP A 277 6.48 9.64 18.28
N LEU A 278 5.44 9.41 17.46
CA LEU A 278 5.28 10.13 16.20
C LEU A 278 4.88 11.58 16.48
N GLU A 279 5.78 12.51 16.19
CA GLU A 279 5.63 13.92 16.49
C GLU A 279 5.82 14.78 15.25
N GLN A 280 5.01 15.84 15.14
CA GLN A 280 5.21 16.88 14.15
C GLN A 280 6.09 17.98 14.73
N HIS A 281 7.08 18.39 13.96
CA HIS A 281 7.99 19.48 14.27
C HIS A 281 7.85 20.59 13.25
N ARG A 282 8.19 21.81 13.69
CA ARG A 282 8.23 23.01 12.87
C ARG A 282 9.62 23.62 12.94
N THR A 283 10.25 23.78 11.78
CA THR A 283 11.50 24.52 11.61
C THR A 283 11.19 25.87 10.98
N ASP A 284 11.55 26.95 11.65
CA ASP A 284 11.41 28.31 11.10
C ASP A 284 12.47 28.55 10.02
N LEU A 285 12.04 29.10 8.88
CA LEU A 285 12.88 29.40 7.73
C LEU A 285 13.13 30.91 7.58
N LEU A 286 12.42 31.77 8.33
CA LEU A 286 12.71 33.21 8.35
C LEU A 286 13.99 33.54 9.11
N ALA A 287 14.38 32.70 10.09
CA ALA A 287 15.49 32.99 10.99
C ALA A 287 16.89 32.66 10.42
N ASP A 288 16.95 31.92 9.31
CA ASP A 288 18.20 31.40 8.72
C ASP A 288 18.83 32.31 7.63
N LYS A 289 18.48 33.61 7.60
CA LYS A 289 19.09 34.59 6.68
C LYS A 289 19.52 35.90 7.35
#